data_AF-A0A7Y3ID84-F1
#
_entry.id   AF-A0A7Y3ID84-F1
#
_cell.length_a   1.000
_cell.length_b   1.000
_cell.length_c   1.000
_cell.angle_alpha   90.00
_cell.angle_beta   90.00
_cell.angle_gamma   90.00
#
_symmetry.space_group_name_H-M   'P 1'
#
loop_
_entity.id
_entity.type
_entity.pdbx_description
1 polymer ?
#
loop_
_entity_poly.entity_id
_entity_poly.type
_entity_poly.pdbx_seq_one_letter_code
_entity_poly.pdbx_strand_id
1 'polypeptide(L)'
;MSAKQARPPLDPIQGVYTRVRSAQRIGLIMGPVLLLLMLLLPAPPGLSPEGWKTAAVAVLMATWWTTEAIPIPATALLPLPLFPMMGVLGASDAAAPYANDLIFLFMGGFFIAVALERWGLHKRIALSIVHAVGTSPGRLVLGFMVATAFLSMWVSNTATTTMMLPVA
;
A
#
# COMPACT_ATOMS: atom_id res chain seq x y z
N MET A 1 -6.90 -42.89 -34.26
CA MET A 1 -5.89 -41.84 -34.04
C MET A 1 -6.45 -40.83 -33.04
N SER A 2 -6.12 -40.98 -31.75
CA SER A 2 -6.54 -40.04 -30.70
C SER A 2 -5.35 -39.12 -30.42
N ALA A 3 -5.47 -37.86 -30.84
CA ALA A 3 -4.47 -36.85 -30.54
C ALA A 3 -4.47 -36.61 -29.02
N LYS A 4 -3.39 -37.06 -28.35
CA LYS A 4 -3.08 -36.67 -26.97
C LYS A 4 -3.09 -35.15 -26.90
N GLN A 5 -4.10 -34.63 -26.22
CA GLN A 5 -4.24 -33.23 -25.86
C GLN A 5 -3.07 -32.87 -24.95
N ALA A 6 -2.02 -32.29 -25.52
CA ALA A 6 -0.88 -31.80 -24.76
C ALA A 6 -1.39 -30.73 -23.80
N ARG A 7 -1.27 -30.99 -22.49
CA ARG A 7 -1.57 -29.98 -21.47
C ARG A 7 -0.67 -28.77 -21.76
N PRO A 8 -1.23 -27.56 -21.85
CA PRO A 8 -0.41 -26.37 -22.06
C PRO A 8 0.64 -26.27 -20.95
N PRO A 9 1.85 -25.77 -21.26
CA PRO A 9 2.89 -25.59 -20.25
C PRO A 9 2.34 -24.72 -19.12
N LEU A 10 2.56 -25.16 -17.87
CA LEU A 10 2.15 -24.41 -16.69
C LEU A 10 2.88 -23.07 -16.71
N ASP A 11 2.12 -21.99 -16.93
CA ASP A 11 2.64 -20.64 -16.89
C ASP A 11 3.20 -20.37 -15.47
N PRO A 12 4.51 -20.09 -15.31
CA PRO A 12 5.14 -19.84 -14.01
C PRO A 12 4.42 -18.75 -13.20
N ILE A 13 3.75 -17.82 -13.88
CA ILE A 13 3.06 -16.70 -13.26
C ILE A 13 1.72 -17.15 -12.65
N GLN A 14 1.10 -18.23 -13.13
CA GLN A 14 -0.12 -18.78 -12.52
C GLN A 14 0.10 -19.22 -11.07
N GLY A 15 1.29 -19.75 -10.73
CA GLY A 15 1.65 -20.12 -9.37
C GLY A 15 1.72 -18.92 -8.40
N VAL A 16 2.08 -17.75 -8.90
CA VAL A 16 2.15 -16.50 -8.12
C VAL A 16 0.75 -15.96 -7.87
N TYR A 17 -0.08 -15.84 -8.91
CA TYR A 17 -1.46 -15.35 -8.77
C TYR A 17 -2.31 -16.24 -7.86
N THR A 18 -2.12 -17.56 -7.94
CA THR A 18 -2.84 -18.52 -7.08
C THR A 18 -2.45 -18.39 -5.61
N ARG A 19 -1.16 -18.19 -5.30
CA ARG A 19 -0.69 -17.94 -3.92
C ARG A 19 -1.24 -16.63 -3.36
N VAL A 20 -1.20 -15.54 -4.11
CA VAL A 20 -1.74 -14.24 -3.68
C VAL A 20 -3.23 -14.36 -3.36
N ARG A 21 -4.02 -14.96 -4.27
CA ARG A 21 -5.46 -15.20 -4.03
C ARG A 21 -5.72 -16.09 -2.82
N SER A 22 -4.85 -17.05 -2.53
CA SER A 22 -5.01 -17.92 -1.36
C SER A 22 -4.78 -17.17 -0.05
N ALA A 23 -3.74 -16.33 0.03
CA ALA A 23 -3.46 -15.49 1.19
C ALA A 23 -4.61 -14.51 1.48
N GLN A 24 -5.13 -13.85 0.43
CA GLN A 24 -6.28 -12.94 0.54
C GLN A 24 -7.51 -13.63 1.14
N ARG A 25 -7.84 -14.84 0.65
CA ARG A 25 -8.98 -15.62 1.15
C ARG A 25 -8.78 -16.06 2.60
N ILE A 26 -7.58 -16.51 2.95
CA ILE A 26 -7.24 -16.89 4.31
C ILE A 26 -7.40 -15.69 5.23
N GLY A 27 -6.83 -14.53 4.88
CA GLY A 27 -6.93 -13.31 5.66
C GLY A 27 -8.36 -12.81 5.84
N LEU A 28 -9.19 -12.92 4.79
CA LEU A 28 -10.60 -12.51 4.82
C LEU A 28 -11.39 -13.23 5.92
N ILE A 29 -11.08 -14.51 6.16
CA ILE A 29 -11.73 -15.32 7.20
C ILE A 29 -10.98 -15.18 8.54
N MET A 30 -9.66 -15.24 8.50
CA MET A 30 -8.80 -15.23 9.68
C MET A 30 -8.93 -13.93 10.48
N GLY A 31 -9.03 -12.78 9.82
CA GLY A 31 -9.19 -11.48 10.49
C GLY A 31 -10.42 -11.43 11.41
N PRO A 32 -11.65 -11.64 10.89
CA PRO A 32 -12.86 -11.70 11.69
C PRO A 32 -12.82 -12.78 12.78
N VAL A 33 -12.24 -13.95 12.50
CA VAL A 33 -12.07 -15.01 13.51
C VAL A 33 -11.20 -14.52 14.67
N LEU A 34 -10.05 -13.90 14.39
CA LEU A 34 -9.17 -13.36 15.42
C LEU A 34 -9.84 -12.23 16.22
N LEU A 35 -10.57 -11.33 15.55
CA LEU A 35 -11.37 -10.30 16.21
C LEU A 35 -12.34 -10.94 17.20
N LEU A 36 -13.17 -11.88 16.73
CA LEU A 36 -14.17 -12.54 17.57
C LEU A 36 -13.54 -13.30 18.73
N LEU A 37 -12.47 -14.04 18.49
CA LEU A 37 -11.74 -14.74 19.55
C LEU A 37 -11.25 -13.78 20.63
N MET A 38 -10.68 -12.64 20.25
CA MET A 38 -10.24 -11.63 21.23
C MET A 38 -11.43 -11.02 21.97
N LEU A 39 -12.53 -10.69 21.29
CA LEU A 39 -13.73 -10.13 21.95
C LEU A 39 -14.43 -11.11 22.91
N LEU A 40 -14.29 -12.43 22.68
CA LEU A 40 -14.83 -13.47 23.56
C LEU A 40 -13.92 -13.75 24.77
N LEU A 41 -12.62 -13.45 24.66
CA LEU A 41 -11.68 -13.58 25.76
C LEU A 41 -11.71 -12.33 26.66
N PRO A 42 -11.56 -12.50 27.98
CA PRO A 42 -11.47 -11.36 28.88
C PRO A 42 -10.20 -10.56 28.61
N ALA A 43 -10.27 -9.25 28.84
CA ALA A 43 -9.11 -8.39 28.74
C ALA A 43 -7.99 -8.87 29.69
N PRO A 44 -6.72 -8.87 29.24
CA PRO A 44 -5.61 -9.24 30.11
C PRO A 44 -5.49 -8.26 31.31
N PRO A 45 -4.97 -8.71 32.45
CA PRO A 45 -4.79 -7.86 33.63
C PRO A 45 -3.98 -6.59 33.29
N GLY A 46 -4.50 -5.43 33.68
CA GLY A 46 -3.86 -4.14 33.43
C GLY A 46 -4.28 -3.43 32.13
N LEU A 47 -5.16 -4.03 31.33
CA LEU A 47 -5.71 -3.39 30.13
C LEU A 47 -7.20 -3.07 30.31
N SER A 48 -7.64 -1.88 29.88
CA SER A 48 -9.05 -1.52 29.89
C SER A 48 -9.84 -2.36 28.85
N PRO A 49 -11.15 -2.58 29.07
CA PRO A 49 -11.99 -3.25 28.07
C PRO A 49 -11.97 -2.56 26.70
N GLU A 50 -11.93 -1.23 26.67
CA GLU A 50 -11.84 -0.42 25.45
C GLU A 50 -10.48 -0.60 24.77
N GLY A 51 -9.39 -0.66 25.55
CA GLY A 51 -8.05 -0.95 25.05
C GLY A 51 -7.95 -2.34 24.43
N TRP A 52 -8.62 -3.33 25.02
CA TRP A 52 -8.66 -4.69 24.48
C TRP A 52 -9.45 -4.77 23.16
N LYS A 53 -10.61 -4.11 23.07
CA LYS A 53 -11.38 -3.97 21.82
C LYS A 53 -10.58 -3.24 20.73
N THR A 54 -9.85 -2.20 21.10
CA THR A 54 -8.96 -1.47 20.18
C THR A 54 -7.86 -2.39 19.63
N ALA A 55 -7.23 -3.18 20.50
CA ALA A 55 -6.24 -4.17 20.08
C ALA A 55 -6.84 -5.24 19.15
N ALA A 56 -8.06 -5.69 19.41
CA ALA A 56 -8.76 -6.66 18.56
C ALA A 56 -8.99 -6.11 17.13
N VAL A 57 -9.40 -4.84 17.01
CA VAL A 57 -9.51 -4.17 15.69
C VAL A 57 -8.15 -4.01 15.03
N ALA A 58 -7.11 -3.65 15.80
CA ALA A 58 -5.76 -3.55 15.26
C ALA A 58 -5.26 -4.89 14.71
N VAL A 59 -5.54 -6.02 15.38
CA VAL A 59 -5.20 -7.37 14.90
C VAL A 59 -5.97 -7.73 13.63
N LEU A 60 -7.26 -7.40 13.56
CA LEU A 60 -8.06 -7.53 12.34
C LEU A 60 -7.41 -6.76 11.18
N MET A 61 -7.09 -5.48 11.40
CA MET A 61 -6.51 -4.61 10.39
C MET A 61 -5.12 -5.08 9.96
N ALA A 62 -4.25 -5.46 10.90
CA ALA A 62 -2.93 -6.00 10.62
C ALA A 62 -3.02 -7.27 9.76
N THR A 63 -3.96 -8.17 10.09
CA THR A 63 -4.23 -9.37 9.30
C THR A 63 -4.61 -9.01 7.87
N TRP A 64 -5.58 -8.11 7.69
CA TRP A 64 -6.08 -7.72 6.38
C TRP A 64 -5.09 -6.90 5.56
N TRP A 65 -4.22 -6.10 6.19
CA TRP A 65 -3.14 -5.39 5.51
C TRP A 65 -2.04 -6.33 5.05
N THR A 66 -1.60 -7.26 5.90
CA THR A 66 -0.55 -8.22 5.53
C THR A 66 -1.00 -9.19 4.44
N THR A 67 -2.26 -9.61 4.45
CA THR A 67 -2.79 -10.54 3.43
C THR A 67 -3.43 -9.83 2.24
N GLU A 68 -3.55 -8.51 2.28
CA GLU A 68 -4.33 -7.69 1.34
C GLU A 68 -5.75 -8.27 1.11
N ALA A 69 -6.43 -8.68 2.19
CA ALA A 69 -7.72 -9.39 2.11
C ALA A 69 -8.80 -8.55 1.40
N ILE A 70 -8.77 -7.24 1.60
CA ILE A 70 -9.53 -6.22 0.89
C ILE A 70 -8.60 -5.02 0.60
N PRO A 71 -8.99 -4.03 -0.22
CA PRO A 71 -8.15 -2.87 -0.50
C PRO A 71 -7.68 -2.17 0.78
N ILE A 72 -6.39 -1.80 0.84
CA ILE A 72 -5.76 -1.13 1.99
C ILE A 72 -6.58 0.04 2.55
N PRO A 73 -7.17 0.94 1.73
CA PRO A 73 -7.99 2.03 2.24
C PRO A 73 -9.30 1.55 2.88
N ALA A 74 -9.92 0.49 2.36
CA ALA A 74 -11.14 -0.08 2.94
C ALA A 74 -10.87 -0.67 4.33
N THR A 75 -9.75 -1.38 4.51
CA THR A 75 -9.29 -1.83 5.83
C THR A 75 -9.03 -0.65 6.77
N ALA A 76 -8.42 0.43 6.27
CA ALA A 76 -8.13 1.63 7.06
C ALA A 76 -9.40 2.36 7.56
N LEU A 77 -10.57 2.12 6.94
CA LEU A 77 -11.86 2.70 7.36
C LEU A 77 -12.59 1.86 8.42
N LEU A 78 -12.11 0.66 8.75
CA LEU A 78 -12.76 -0.23 9.72
C LEU A 78 -13.01 0.38 11.11
N PRO A 79 -12.13 1.23 11.67
CA PRO A 79 -12.41 1.89 12.94
C PRO A 79 -13.69 2.73 12.94
N LEU A 80 -14.07 3.33 11.81
CA LEU A 80 -15.25 4.22 11.70
C LEU A 80 -16.56 3.54 12.12
N PRO A 81 -16.93 2.36 11.59
CA PRO A 81 -18.09 1.63 12.09
C PRO A 81 -17.79 0.84 13.38
N LEU A 82 -16.60 0.24 13.51
CA LEU A 82 -16.35 -0.71 14.59
C LEU A 82 -16.22 -0.04 15.96
N PHE A 83 -15.53 1.10 16.06
CA PHE A 83 -15.31 1.74 17.35
C PHE A 83 -16.60 2.24 18.02
N PRO A 84 -17.53 2.90 17.30
CA PRO A 84 -18.84 3.25 17.87
C PRO A 84 -19.67 2.02 18.21
N MET A 85 -19.68 1.00 17.34
CA MET A 85 -20.45 -0.23 17.58
C MET A 85 -19.98 -1.00 18.82
N MET A 86 -18.68 -0.95 19.11
CA MET A 86 -18.08 -1.64 20.26
C MET A 86 -17.99 -0.74 21.51
N GLY A 87 -18.43 0.51 21.43
CA GLY A 87 -18.35 1.48 22.53
C GLY A 87 -16.92 1.86 22.91
N VAL A 88 -15.99 1.87 21.94
CA VAL A 88 -14.59 2.25 22.14
C VAL A 88 -14.44 3.78 22.05
N LEU A 89 -15.00 4.38 21.01
CA LEU A 89 -15.03 5.84 20.78
C LEU A 89 -16.36 6.23 20.13
N GLY A 90 -16.79 7.47 20.34
CA GLY A 90 -17.92 8.04 19.60
C GLY A 90 -17.60 8.19 18.11
N ALA A 91 -18.63 8.26 17.25
CA ALA A 91 -18.45 8.36 15.80
C ALA A 91 -17.62 9.58 15.37
N SER A 92 -17.81 10.72 16.04
CA SER A 92 -17.03 11.94 15.78
C SER A 92 -15.56 11.76 16.13
N ASP A 93 -15.26 11.17 17.29
CA ASP A 93 -13.89 10.97 17.76
C ASP A 93 -13.15 9.92 16.93
N ALA A 94 -13.86 8.85 16.52
CA ALA A 94 -13.33 7.86 15.59
C ALA A 94 -13.04 8.46 14.20
N ALA A 95 -13.80 9.47 13.77
CA ALA A 95 -13.63 10.13 12.48
C ALA A 95 -12.57 11.25 12.48
N ALA A 96 -12.28 11.87 13.62
CA ALA A 96 -11.37 13.01 13.72
C ALA A 96 -9.98 12.78 13.07
N PRO A 97 -9.32 11.61 13.22
CA PRO A 97 -8.03 11.36 12.59
C PRO A 97 -8.03 11.39 11.06
N TYR A 98 -9.19 11.15 10.42
CA TYR A 98 -9.31 11.16 8.95
C TYR A 98 -9.33 12.59 8.37
N ALA A 99 -9.42 13.61 9.21
CA ALA A 99 -9.33 15.02 8.84
C ALA A 99 -8.05 15.69 9.39
N ASN A 100 -7.00 14.92 9.69
CA ASN A 100 -5.73 15.45 10.17
C ASN A 100 -5.03 16.32 9.12
N ASP A 101 -4.41 17.43 9.53
CA ASP A 101 -3.71 18.37 8.64
C ASP A 101 -2.64 17.69 7.75
N LEU A 102 -2.00 16.63 8.23
CA LEU A 102 -1.04 15.86 7.44
C LEU A 102 -1.68 15.20 6.21
N ILE A 103 -2.95 14.80 6.27
CA ILE A 103 -3.67 14.23 5.13
C ILE A 103 -3.83 15.30 4.04
N PHE A 104 -4.19 16.52 4.43
CA PHE A 104 -4.30 17.65 3.50
C PHE A 104 -2.94 18.07 2.93
N LEU A 105 -1.88 18.00 3.73
CA LEU A 105 -0.50 18.21 3.28
C LEU A 105 -0.10 17.19 2.19
N PHE A 106 -0.33 15.90 2.43
CA PHE A 106 -0.05 14.86 1.43
C PHE A 106 -0.91 15.02 0.17
N MET A 107 -2.18 15.39 0.31
CA MET A 107 -3.06 15.68 -0.82
C MET A 107 -2.52 16.85 -1.67
N GLY A 108 -2.07 17.93 -1.03
CA GLY A 108 -1.40 19.03 -1.72
C GLY A 108 -0.12 18.60 -2.43
N GLY A 109 0.69 17.77 -1.78
CA GLY A 109 1.88 17.15 -2.38
C GLY A 109 1.55 16.32 -3.63
N PHE A 110 0.49 15.50 -3.60
CA PHE A 110 0.03 14.74 -4.75
C PHE A 110 -0.48 15.64 -5.88
N PHE A 111 -1.18 16.73 -5.57
CA PHE A 111 -1.59 17.70 -6.61
C PHE A 111 -0.38 18.35 -7.30
N ILE A 112 0.66 18.71 -6.55
CA ILE A 112 1.92 19.22 -7.11
C ILE A 112 2.56 18.14 -7.99
N ALA A 113 2.66 16.89 -7.51
CA ALA A 113 3.23 15.79 -8.28
C ALA A 113 2.51 15.56 -9.62
N VAL A 114 1.17 15.54 -9.60
CA VAL A 114 0.34 15.42 -10.82
C VAL A 114 0.51 16.63 -11.74
N ALA A 115 0.66 17.84 -11.20
CA ALA A 115 0.95 19.01 -12.02
C ALA A 115 2.33 18.89 -12.70
N LEU A 116 3.38 18.52 -11.95
CA LEU A 116 4.72 18.28 -12.49
C LEU A 116 4.71 17.20 -13.58
N GLU A 117 3.88 16.18 -13.43
CA GLU A 117 3.65 15.15 -14.43
C GLU A 117 3.00 15.71 -15.69
N ARG A 118 1.85 16.39 -15.54
CA ARG A 118 1.05 16.94 -16.64
C ARG A 118 1.82 17.92 -17.51
N TRP A 119 2.70 18.73 -16.93
CA TRP A 119 3.53 19.70 -17.65
C TRP A 119 4.86 19.12 -18.16
N GLY A 120 5.14 17.84 -17.89
CA GLY A 120 6.38 17.18 -18.28
C GLY A 120 7.62 17.75 -17.60
N LEU A 121 7.46 18.48 -16.48
CA LEU A 121 8.57 19.15 -15.81
C LEU A 121 9.58 18.15 -15.25
N HIS A 122 9.09 17.05 -14.68
CA HIS A 122 9.91 15.92 -14.23
C HIS A 122 10.84 15.37 -15.34
N LYS A 123 10.36 15.26 -16.60
CA LYS A 123 11.18 14.82 -17.75
C LYS A 123 12.26 15.84 -18.10
N ARG A 124 11.92 17.13 -18.11
CA ARG A 124 12.89 18.21 -18.37
C ARG A 124 14.01 18.18 -17.34
N ILE A 125 13.67 18.01 -16.07
CA ILE A 125 14.65 17.90 -14.98
C ILE A 125 15.52 16.65 -15.17
N ALA A 126 14.93 15.49 -15.44
CA ALA A 126 15.68 14.25 -15.68
C ALA A 126 16.68 14.38 -16.83
N LEU A 127 16.23 14.89 -17.97
CA LEU A 127 17.06 15.07 -19.16
C LEU A 127 18.17 16.10 -18.91
N SER A 128 17.90 17.19 -18.18
CA SER A 128 18.94 18.15 -17.80
C SER A 128 20.01 17.53 -16.91
N ILE A 129 19.63 16.68 -15.95
CA ILE A 129 20.58 15.97 -15.09
C ILE A 129 21.45 15.01 -15.93
N VAL A 130 20.83 14.20 -16.79
CA VAL A 130 21.54 13.26 -17.67
C VAL A 130 22.45 14.00 -18.66
N HIS A 131 22.02 15.14 -19.18
CA HIS A 131 22.85 15.95 -20.06
C HIS A 131 24.08 16.51 -19.35
N ALA A 132 23.96 16.86 -18.06
CA ALA A 132 25.04 17.43 -17.27
C ALA A 132 26.14 16.42 -16.87
N VAL A 133 25.80 15.14 -16.62
CA VAL A 133 26.81 14.12 -16.25
C VAL A 133 27.65 13.60 -17.42
N GLY A 134 27.25 13.85 -18.67
CA GLY A 134 27.99 13.43 -19.88
C GLY A 134 27.68 11.99 -20.34
N THR A 135 28.46 11.47 -21.29
CA THR A 135 28.09 10.28 -22.09
C THR A 135 28.86 9.00 -21.78
N SER A 136 29.78 9.00 -20.81
CA SER A 136 30.48 7.76 -20.47
C SER A 136 29.55 6.79 -19.70
N PRO A 137 29.66 5.47 -19.89
CA PRO A 137 28.72 4.50 -19.33
C PRO A 137 28.53 4.65 -17.80
N GLY A 138 29.62 4.80 -17.04
CA GLY A 138 29.54 4.97 -15.59
C GLY A 138 28.91 6.30 -15.15
N ARG A 139 29.09 7.37 -15.92
CA ARG A 139 28.48 8.68 -15.63
C ARG A 139 27.00 8.72 -15.99
N LEU A 140 26.59 8.00 -17.04
CA LEU A 140 25.18 7.82 -17.37
C LEU A 140 24.44 7.07 -16.26
N VAL A 141 25.00 5.97 -15.75
CA VAL A 141 24.42 5.25 -14.60
C VAL A 141 24.28 6.17 -13.38
N LEU A 142 25.32 6.93 -13.05
CA LEU A 142 25.26 7.91 -11.96
C LEU A 142 24.18 8.98 -12.22
N GLY A 143 24.07 9.47 -13.45
CA GLY A 143 23.02 10.41 -13.87
C GLY A 143 21.62 9.87 -13.63
N PHE A 144 21.37 8.62 -14.01
CA PHE A 144 20.09 7.96 -13.76
C PHE A 144 19.84 7.76 -12.28
N MET A 145 20.83 7.36 -11.49
CA MET A 145 20.68 7.22 -10.03
C MET A 145 20.32 8.56 -9.37
N VAL A 146 21.00 9.65 -9.73
CA VAL A 146 20.73 10.99 -9.19
C VAL A 146 19.38 11.51 -9.65
N ALA A 147 19.04 11.37 -10.93
CA ALA A 147 17.73 11.77 -11.46
C ALA A 147 16.60 10.99 -10.78
N THR A 148 16.76 9.68 -10.61
CA THR A 148 15.80 8.82 -9.89
C THR A 148 15.63 9.27 -8.44
N ALA A 149 16.74 9.45 -7.71
CA ALA A 149 16.70 9.87 -6.31
C ALA A 149 16.02 11.24 -6.14
N PHE A 150 16.36 12.21 -7.01
CA PHE A 150 15.76 13.53 -6.97
C PHE A 150 14.26 13.50 -7.30
N LEU A 151 13.87 12.80 -8.37
CA LEU A 151 12.46 12.70 -8.75
C LEU A 151 11.63 11.95 -7.70
N SER A 152 12.19 10.94 -7.05
CA SER A 152 11.53 10.16 -5.99
C SER A 152 11.20 10.98 -4.73
N MET A 153 11.82 12.15 -4.53
CA MET A 153 11.49 13.04 -3.41
C MET A 153 10.17 13.79 -3.61
N TRP A 154 9.78 14.03 -4.86
CA TRP A 154 8.64 14.89 -5.22
C TRP A 154 7.51 14.14 -5.93
N VAL A 155 7.84 13.01 -6.54
CA VAL A 155 6.91 12.15 -7.29
C VAL A 155 6.79 10.82 -6.56
N SER A 156 5.62 10.18 -6.65
CA SER A 156 5.41 8.84 -6.08
C SER A 156 6.49 7.87 -6.52
N ASN A 157 7.07 7.13 -5.57
CA ASN A 157 8.12 6.14 -5.81
C ASN A 157 7.75 5.19 -6.96
N THR A 158 6.48 4.74 -7.02
CA THR A 158 5.97 3.86 -8.09
C THR A 158 6.06 4.50 -9.47
N ALA A 159 5.70 5.79 -9.59
CA ALA A 159 5.78 6.51 -10.86
C ALA A 159 7.24 6.72 -11.30
N THR A 160 8.12 7.08 -10.36
CA THR A 160 9.55 7.22 -10.61
C THR A 160 10.17 5.92 -11.12
N THR A 161 9.86 4.77 -10.49
CA THR A 161 10.35 3.46 -10.95
C THR A 161 9.83 3.11 -12.34
N THR A 162 8.54 3.34 -12.62
CA THR A 162 7.95 3.02 -13.93
C THR A 162 8.55 3.85 -15.07
N MET A 163 8.93 5.11 -14.78
CA MET A 163 9.59 5.99 -15.76
C MET A 163 11.02 5.56 -16.11
N MET A 164 11.72 4.88 -15.19
CA MET A 164 13.10 4.41 -15.39
C MET A 164 13.18 3.02 -16.02
N LEU A 165 12.11 2.21 -15.94
CA LEU A 165 12.06 0.85 -16.48
C LEU A 165 12.45 0.73 -17.97
N PRO A 166 12.06 1.64 -18.89
CA PRO A 166 12.45 1.54 -20.30
C PRO A 166 13.91 1.93 -20.57
N VAL A 167 14.59 2.50 -19.58
CA VAL A 167 15.94 3.08 -19.72
C VAL A 167 17.01 2.24 -18.99
N ALA A 168 16.59 1.33 -18.10
CA ALA A 168 17.43 0.40 -17.35
C ALA A 168 17.71 -0.89 -18.12
#